data_AF-A0A180FTK1-F1
#
_entry.id   AF-A0A180FTK1-F1
#
_cell.length_a   1.000
_cell.length_b   1.000
_cell.length_c   1.000
_cell.angle_alpha   90.00
_cell.angle_beta   90.00
_cell.angle_gamma   90.00
#
_symmetry.space_group_name_H-M   'P 1'
#
loop_
_entity.id
_entity.type
_entity.pdbx_description
1 polymer ?
#
loop_
_entity_poly.entity_id
_entity_poly.type
_entity_poly.pdbx_seq_one_letter_code
_entity_poly.pdbx_strand_id
1 'polypeptide(L)'
;MEISGGTEDQSTGRVAYINDNVKSLFSYPLIFSNFCRMLRVKKTEYSFFVYSYLRYLYNQDEFFNLENGSSGIKNLDYKALLFELEYPMPNEEKVIDFHKTVKSFFKKVNQNKTQIHTLTTLRDTLLPKLMNGDIRVDND
;
A
#
# COMPACT_ATOMS: atom_id res chain seq x y z
N MET A 1 6.51 4.80 -1.30
CA MET A 1 6.12 5.64 -2.43
C MET A 1 7.00 5.27 -3.60
N GLU A 2 6.41 4.93 -4.73
CA GLU A 2 7.12 4.79 -5.99
C GLU A 2 7.60 6.17 -6.46
N ILE A 3 8.88 6.30 -6.77
CA ILE A 3 9.49 7.54 -7.24
C ILE A 3 10.07 7.44 -8.65
N SER A 4 10.06 6.25 -9.25
CA SER A 4 10.61 6.00 -10.59
C SER A 4 9.86 4.82 -11.19
N GLY A 5 9.50 4.93 -12.47
CA GLY A 5 8.61 4.00 -13.16
C GLY A 5 7.56 4.76 -13.96
N GLY A 6 6.30 4.42 -13.73
CA GLY A 6 5.17 5.00 -14.46
C GLY A 6 5.12 4.60 -15.95
N THR A 7 4.04 5.01 -16.61
CA THR A 7 3.81 4.90 -18.06
C THR A 7 3.14 6.20 -18.55
N GLU A 8 2.76 6.26 -19.83
CA GLU A 8 2.01 7.39 -20.38
C GLU A 8 0.67 7.59 -19.65
N ASP A 9 -0.07 6.50 -19.41
CA ASP A 9 -1.40 6.53 -18.77
C ASP A 9 -1.38 6.27 -17.25
N GLN A 10 -0.19 6.13 -16.64
CA GLN A 10 -0.06 5.84 -15.21
C GLN A 10 1.12 6.60 -14.60
N SER A 11 0.85 7.55 -13.72
CA SER A 11 1.91 8.26 -13.03
C SER A 11 2.64 7.36 -12.01
N THR A 12 3.86 7.78 -11.67
CA THR A 12 4.57 7.44 -10.44
C THR A 12 3.85 8.01 -9.21
N GLY A 13 4.39 7.77 -8.01
CA GLY A 13 3.83 8.27 -6.75
C GLY A 13 2.82 7.33 -6.09
N ARG A 14 2.62 6.12 -6.62
CA ARG A 14 1.84 5.08 -5.94
C ARG A 14 2.38 4.80 -4.54
N VAL A 15 1.47 4.62 -3.60
CA VAL A 15 1.80 4.39 -2.18
C VAL A 15 1.25 3.06 -1.67
N ALA A 16 2.08 2.34 -0.92
CA ALA A 16 1.68 1.18 -0.14
C ALA A 16 1.78 1.53 1.35
N TYR A 17 0.74 1.23 2.12
CA TYR A 17 0.74 1.36 3.57
C TYR A 17 1.35 0.10 4.19
N ILE A 18 2.50 0.23 4.83
CA ILE A 18 3.23 -0.89 5.46
C ILE A 18 3.16 -0.74 6.98
N ASN A 19 2.62 -1.76 7.64
CA ASN A 19 2.62 -1.93 9.09
C ASN A 19 3.05 -3.36 9.44
N ASP A 20 3.12 -3.69 10.73
CA ASP A 20 3.59 -5.02 11.15
C ASP A 20 2.65 -6.16 10.74
N ASN A 21 1.34 -5.90 10.63
CA ASN A 21 0.39 -6.89 10.09
C ASN A 21 0.64 -7.22 8.61
N VAL A 22 1.07 -6.22 7.82
CA VAL A 22 1.44 -6.46 6.41
C VAL A 22 2.77 -7.21 6.35
N LYS A 23 3.75 -6.85 7.19
CA LYS A 23 5.03 -7.56 7.23
C LYS A 23 4.87 -9.04 7.58
N SER A 24 3.95 -9.38 8.50
CA SER A 24 3.69 -10.77 8.90
C SER A 24 3.07 -11.63 7.80
N LEU A 25 2.63 -11.05 6.68
CA LEU A 25 2.14 -11.81 5.52
C LEU A 25 3.29 -12.39 4.68
N PHE A 26 4.54 -12.04 4.96
CA PHE A 26 5.71 -12.48 4.19
C PHE A 26 6.65 -13.29 5.07
N SER A 27 7.10 -14.43 4.56
CA SER A 27 8.08 -15.30 5.25
C SER A 27 9.50 -14.76 5.21
N TYR A 28 9.76 -13.73 4.40
CA TYR A 28 11.07 -13.13 4.19
C TYR A 28 11.04 -11.64 4.54
N PRO A 29 12.19 -11.05 4.93
CA PRO A 29 12.30 -9.61 5.14
C PRO A 29 11.87 -8.82 3.90
N LEU A 30 11.09 -7.76 4.11
CA LEU A 30 10.70 -6.83 3.05
C LEU A 30 11.80 -5.80 2.84
N ILE A 31 12.34 -5.77 1.62
CA ILE A 31 13.22 -4.70 1.13
C ILE A 31 12.50 -3.91 0.04
N PHE A 32 12.81 -2.62 -0.09
CA PHE A 32 12.30 -1.81 -1.19
C PHE A 32 13.42 -1.51 -2.18
N SER A 33 13.08 -1.46 -3.47
CA SER A 33 14.04 -1.14 -4.53
C SER A 33 14.43 0.34 -4.50
N ASN A 34 15.45 0.70 -5.28
CA ASN A 34 15.86 2.08 -5.53
C ASN A 34 14.76 2.94 -6.19
N PHE A 35 13.74 2.34 -6.79
CA PHE A 35 12.55 3.01 -7.34
C PHE A 35 11.52 3.41 -6.28
N CYS A 36 11.76 3.07 -5.02
CA CYS A 36 10.89 3.42 -3.92
C CYS A 36 11.58 4.34 -2.91
N ARG A 37 10.77 5.16 -2.23
CA ARG A 37 11.15 5.89 -1.02
C ARG A 37 10.21 5.54 0.12
N MET A 38 10.80 5.34 1.30
CA MET A 38 10.09 5.11 2.55
C MET A 38 9.73 6.46 3.17
N LEU A 39 8.44 6.69 3.41
CA LEU A 39 7.94 7.82 4.19
C LEU A 39 7.62 7.34 5.59
N ARG A 40 8.27 7.93 6.60
CA ARG A 40 8.02 7.62 8.02
C ARG A 40 7.35 8.82 8.68
N VAL A 41 6.08 8.66 9.00
CA VAL A 41 5.31 9.69 9.72
C VAL A 41 5.76 9.72 11.18
N LYS A 42 5.98 10.92 11.73
CA LYS A 42 6.47 11.10 13.11
C LYS A 42 5.43 10.72 14.16
N LYS A 43 4.17 11.12 13.95
CA LYS A 43 3.02 10.80 14.82
C LYS A 43 2.17 9.72 14.16
N THR A 44 1.91 8.61 14.85
CA THR A 44 1.22 7.44 14.27
C THR A 44 -0.22 7.75 13.87
N GLU A 45 -0.86 8.66 14.59
CA GLU A 45 -2.22 9.14 14.36
C GLU A 45 -2.37 9.72 12.95
N TYR A 46 -1.31 10.34 12.43
CA TYR A 46 -1.29 10.98 11.12
C TYR A 46 -1.10 9.97 9.98
N SER A 47 -0.70 8.73 10.27
CA SER A 47 -0.30 7.75 9.25
C SER A 47 -1.43 7.40 8.28
N PHE A 48 -2.66 7.23 8.77
CA PHE A 48 -3.81 6.96 7.90
C PHE A 48 -4.18 8.18 7.05
N PHE A 49 -4.11 9.38 7.63
CA PHE A 49 -4.39 10.61 6.90
C PHE A 49 -3.38 10.81 5.77
N VAL A 50 -2.08 10.78 6.08
CA VAL A 50 -1.01 10.96 5.08
C VAL A 50 -1.12 9.92 3.96
N TYR A 51 -1.34 8.64 4.31
CA TYR A 51 -1.53 7.60 3.30
C TYR A 51 -2.76 7.85 2.41
N SER A 52 -3.90 8.21 3.02
CA SER A 52 -5.15 8.44 2.29
C SER A 52 -5.04 9.69 1.41
N TYR A 53 -4.35 10.73 1.88
CA TYR A 53 -4.14 11.96 1.16
C TYR A 53 -3.21 11.77 -0.04
N LEU A 54 -2.09 11.06 0.12
CA LEU A 54 -1.22 10.70 -1.01
C LEU A 54 -1.95 9.85 -2.04
N ARG A 55 -2.82 8.93 -1.60
CA ARG A 55 -3.67 8.14 -2.51
C ARG A 55 -4.72 9.01 -3.20
N TYR A 56 -5.28 10.00 -2.50
CA TYR A 56 -6.20 10.97 -3.09
C TYR A 56 -5.50 11.77 -4.19
N LEU A 57 -4.33 12.36 -3.93
CA LEU A 57 -3.55 13.10 -4.92
C LEU A 57 -3.21 12.22 -6.14
N TYR A 58 -2.78 10.98 -5.91
CA TYR A 58 -2.54 10.02 -6.98
C TYR A 58 -3.79 9.77 -7.84
N ASN A 59 -4.95 9.57 -7.21
CA ASN A 59 -6.23 9.35 -7.90
C ASN A 59 -6.79 10.61 -8.58
N GLN A 60 -6.20 11.78 -8.35
CA GLN A 60 -6.54 13.02 -9.03
C GLN A 60 -5.50 13.38 -10.11
N ASP A 61 -4.61 12.44 -10.45
CA ASP A 61 -3.58 12.62 -11.47
C ASP A 61 -2.58 13.76 -11.17
N GLU A 62 -2.56 14.26 -9.93
CA GLU A 62 -1.72 15.39 -9.51
C GLU A 62 -0.23 15.11 -9.69
N PHE A 63 0.18 13.84 -9.60
CA PHE A 63 1.59 13.48 -9.68
C PHE A 63 2.14 13.51 -11.10
N PHE A 64 1.32 13.48 -12.16
CA PHE A 64 1.82 13.69 -13.53
C PHE A 64 2.52 15.06 -13.66
N ASN A 65 2.04 16.07 -12.95
CA ASN A 65 2.64 17.42 -12.93
C ASN A 65 4.00 17.45 -12.22
N LEU A 66 4.38 16.38 -11.51
CA LEU A 66 5.61 16.26 -10.75
C LEU A 66 6.56 15.21 -11.35
N GLU A 67 6.26 14.72 -12.55
CA GLU A 67 7.12 13.76 -13.25
C GLU A 67 8.16 14.45 -14.12
N ASN A 68 9.40 13.98 -14.04
CA ASN A 68 10.50 14.36 -14.90
C ASN A 68 11.09 13.14 -15.61
N GLY A 69 11.52 13.29 -16.86
CA GLY A 69 12.21 12.25 -17.64
C GLY A 69 11.80 12.20 -19.11
N SER A 70 12.65 11.66 -19.99
CA SER A 70 12.45 11.68 -21.45
C SER A 70 12.70 10.32 -22.14
N SER A 71 12.58 9.19 -21.45
CA SER A 71 12.97 7.89 -22.03
C SER A 71 12.23 6.71 -21.41
N GLY A 72 10.89 6.67 -21.53
CA GLY A 72 10.05 5.53 -21.12
C GLY A 72 9.98 5.26 -19.60
N ILE A 73 10.85 5.88 -18.80
CA ILE A 73 10.84 5.86 -17.33
C ILE A 73 10.66 7.29 -16.85
N LYS A 74 9.61 7.50 -16.07
CA LYS A 74 9.33 8.77 -15.41
C LYS A 74 9.84 8.73 -13.97
N ASN A 75 10.26 9.88 -13.46
CA ASN A 75 10.73 10.02 -12.09
C ASN A 75 9.91 11.09 -11.38
N LEU A 76 9.35 10.74 -10.23
CA LEU A 76 8.65 11.68 -9.37
C LEU A 76 9.67 12.63 -8.74
N ASP A 77 9.44 13.93 -8.87
CA ASP A 77 10.09 14.93 -8.03
C ASP A 77 9.52 14.87 -6.61
N TYR A 78 9.91 13.83 -5.88
CA TYR A 78 9.48 13.61 -4.51
C TYR A 78 10.03 14.69 -3.57
N LYS A 79 11.06 15.45 -3.97
CA LYS A 79 11.58 16.55 -3.14
C LYS A 79 10.63 17.74 -3.22
N ALA A 80 10.23 18.11 -4.43
CA ALA A 80 9.18 19.12 -4.64
C ALA A 80 7.91 18.72 -3.87
N LEU A 81 7.46 17.46 -4.04
CA LEU A 81 6.28 16.93 -3.35
C LEU A 81 6.36 17.08 -1.82
N LEU A 82 7.51 16.77 -1.21
CA LEU A 82 7.60 16.66 0.25
C LEU A 82 8.07 17.94 0.96
N PHE A 83 8.79 18.81 0.27
CA PHE A 83 9.52 19.92 0.91
C PHE A 83 9.25 21.29 0.29
N GLU A 84 8.71 21.36 -0.92
CA GLU A 84 8.52 22.64 -1.64
C GLU A 84 7.04 22.98 -1.82
N LEU A 85 6.19 21.98 -2.08
CA LEU A 85 4.75 22.17 -2.22
C LEU A 85 4.06 22.31 -0.86
N GLU A 86 3.10 23.23 -0.80
CA GLU A 86 2.21 23.41 0.34
C GLU A 86 0.90 22.64 0.14
N TYR A 87 0.40 22.03 1.21
CA TYR A 87 -0.85 21.28 1.19
C TYR A 87 -1.78 21.74 2.31
N PRO A 88 -3.10 21.77 2.08
CA PRO A 88 -4.08 21.98 3.13
C PRO A 88 -3.92 20.93 4.23
N MET A 89 -3.57 21.37 5.44
CA MET A 89 -3.41 20.50 6.59
C MET A 89 -4.54 20.74 7.59
N PRO A 90 -5.37 19.73 7.92
CA PRO A 90 -6.35 19.85 8.98
C PRO A 90 -5.67 20.09 10.34
N ASN A 91 -6.40 20.66 11.29
CA ASN A 91 -5.94 20.75 12.66
C ASN A 91 -5.76 19.34 13.28
N GLU A 92 -4.97 19.26 14.36
CA GLU A 92 -4.62 17.98 14.99
C GLU A 92 -5.85 17.20 15.46
N GLU A 93 -6.87 17.87 15.99
CA GLU A 93 -8.12 17.27 16.42
C GLU A 93 -8.81 16.49 15.28
N LYS A 94 -8.96 17.11 14.11
CA LYS A 94 -9.56 16.45 12.93
C LYS A 94 -8.74 15.26 12.45
N VAL A 95 -7.41 15.35 12.50
CA VAL A 95 -6.54 14.22 12.13
C VAL A 95 -6.71 13.05 13.09
N ILE A 96 -6.80 13.34 14.40
CA ILE A 96 -7.02 12.33 15.44
C ILE A 96 -8.41 11.69 15.30
N ASP A 97 -9.45 12.48 15.01
CA ASP A 97 -10.79 11.94 14.83
C ASP A 97 -10.92 11.12 13.55
N PHE A 98 -10.29 11.57 12.45
CA PHE A 98 -10.14 10.76 11.25
C PHE A 98 -9.45 9.43 11.57
N HIS A 99 -8.33 9.46 12.32
CA HIS A 99 -7.61 8.27 12.73
C HIS A 99 -8.51 7.29 13.47
N LYS A 100 -9.25 7.76 14.50
CA LYS A 100 -10.18 6.92 15.28
C LYS A 100 -11.23 6.28 14.39
N THR A 101 -11.83 7.05 13.48
CA THR A 101 -12.88 6.58 12.58
C THR A 101 -12.37 5.50 11.63
N VAL A 102 -11.22 5.70 10.98
CA VAL A 102 -10.77 4.78 9.92
C VAL A 102 -9.98 3.58 10.43
N LYS A 103 -9.46 3.62 11.66
CA LYS A 103 -8.63 2.55 12.24
C LYS A 103 -9.27 1.16 12.16
N SER A 104 -10.58 1.07 12.41
CA SER A 104 -11.33 -0.19 12.34
C SER A 104 -11.39 -0.74 10.91
N PHE A 105 -11.53 0.12 9.91
CA PHE A 105 -11.52 -0.28 8.49
C PHE A 105 -10.15 -0.81 8.06
N PHE A 106 -9.06 -0.10 8.39
CA PHE A 106 -7.71 -0.59 8.11
C PHE A 106 -7.42 -1.92 8.82
N LYS A 107 -7.91 -2.09 10.06
CA LYS A 107 -7.83 -3.37 10.77
C LYS A 107 -8.57 -4.48 10.02
N LYS A 108 -9.81 -4.23 9.60
CA LYS A 108 -10.63 -5.21 8.86
C LYS A 108 -9.99 -5.60 7.53
N VAL A 109 -9.43 -4.63 6.79
CA VAL A 109 -8.68 -4.90 5.55
C VAL A 109 -7.51 -5.83 5.81
N ASN A 110 -6.72 -5.61 6.87
CA ASN A 110 -5.59 -6.49 7.20
C ASN A 110 -6.05 -7.90 7.59
N GLN A 111 -7.12 -8.02 8.40
CA GLN A 111 -7.69 -9.33 8.75
C GLN A 111 -8.17 -10.11 7.51
N ASN A 112 -8.84 -9.43 6.59
CA ASN A 112 -9.28 -10.05 5.34
C ASN A 112 -8.09 -10.53 4.50
N LYS A 113 -6.99 -9.75 4.43
CA LYS A 113 -5.76 -10.17 3.73
C LYS A 113 -5.16 -11.44 4.34
N THR A 114 -5.10 -11.52 5.68
CA THR A 114 -4.63 -12.73 6.37
C THR A 114 -5.50 -13.94 6.04
N GLN A 115 -6.83 -13.79 6.10
CA GLN A 115 -7.77 -14.87 5.75
C GLN A 115 -7.60 -15.34 4.30
N ILE A 116 -7.49 -14.39 3.35
CA ILE A 116 -7.26 -14.70 1.94
C ILE A 116 -5.95 -15.48 1.78
N HIS A 117 -4.88 -15.06 2.45
CA HIS A 117 -3.60 -15.76 2.40
C HIS A 117 -3.73 -17.20 2.93
N THR A 118 -4.35 -17.39 4.10
CA THR A 118 -4.58 -18.73 4.68
C THR A 118 -5.41 -19.63 3.74
N LEU A 119 -6.52 -19.11 3.21
CA LEU A 119 -7.42 -19.88 2.33
C LEU A 119 -6.74 -20.23 1.01
N THR A 120 -5.96 -19.30 0.44
CA THR A 120 -5.22 -19.53 -0.81
C THR A 120 -4.16 -20.62 -0.61
N THR A 121 -3.36 -20.51 0.46
CA THR A 121 -2.35 -21.52 0.80
C THR A 121 -2.98 -22.89 1.05
N LEU A 122 -4.11 -22.93 1.77
CA LEU A 122 -4.84 -24.18 2.04
C LEU A 122 -5.33 -24.81 0.73
N ARG A 123 -5.97 -24.03 -0.15
CA ARG A 123 -6.42 -24.47 -1.47
C ARG A 123 -5.26 -25.05 -2.28
N ASP A 124 -4.17 -24.31 -2.39
CA ASP A 124 -3.02 -24.70 -3.22
C ASP A 124 -2.29 -25.94 -2.65
N THR A 125 -2.38 -26.15 -1.34
CA THR A 125 -1.85 -27.35 -0.67
C THR A 125 -2.76 -28.57 -0.86
N LEU A 126 -4.07 -28.39 -0.79
CA LEU A 126 -5.04 -29.49 -0.82
C LEU A 126 -5.42 -29.90 -2.24
N LEU A 127 -5.54 -28.96 -3.18
CA LEU A 127 -6.04 -29.24 -4.52
C LEU A 127 -5.19 -30.29 -5.26
N PRO A 128 -3.85 -30.23 -5.27
CA PRO A 128 -3.04 -31.28 -5.91
C PRO A 128 -3.23 -32.65 -5.25
N LYS A 129 -3.33 -32.69 -3.92
CA LYS A 129 -3.52 -33.93 -3.15
C LYS A 129 -4.89 -34.57 -3.42
N LEU A 130 -5.92 -33.74 -3.54
CA LEU A 130 -7.27 -34.19 -3.92
C LEU A 130 -7.27 -34.72 -5.36
N MET A 131 -6.64 -34.00 -6.30
CA MET A 131 -6.58 -34.39 -7.72
C MET A 131 -5.79 -35.68 -7.94
N ASN A 132 -4.75 -35.93 -7.14
CA ASN A 132 -3.96 -37.16 -7.20
C ASN A 132 -4.62 -38.34 -6.47
N GLY A 133 -5.69 -38.10 -5.70
CA GLY A 133 -6.35 -39.11 -4.87
C GLY A 133 -5.60 -39.46 -3.58
N ASP A 134 -4.60 -38.67 -3.18
CA ASP A 134 -3.84 -38.83 -1.93
C ASP A 134 -4.72 -38.58 -0.69
N ILE A 135 -5.76 -37.77 -0.86
CA ILE A 135 -6.80 -37.49 0.15
C ILE A 135 -8.18 -37.55 -0.50
N ARG A 136 -9.19 -37.99 0.26
CA ARG A 136 -10.59 -38.10 -0.20
C ARG A 136 -11.49 -37.24 0.67
N VAL A 137 -12.58 -36.77 0.07
CA VAL A 137 -13.65 -36.08 0.80
C VAL A 137 -14.69 -37.15 1.12
N ASP A 138 -14.82 -37.47 2.41
CA ASP A 138 -15.90 -38.32 2.88
C ASP A 138 -17.20 -37.50 2.87
N ASN A 139 -18.26 -38.05 2.28
CA ASN A 139 -19.59 -37.47 2.30
C ASN A 139 -20.43 -38.21 3.35
N ASP A 140 -20.78 -37.52 4.44
CA ASP A 140 -21.91 -37.89 5.31
C ASP A 140 -23.22 -37.33 4.74
#